data_AF-A0A7C3HBP2-F1
#
_entry.id   AF-A0A7C3HBP2-F1
#
_cell.length_a   1.000
_cell.length_b   1.000
_cell.length_c   1.000
_cell.angle_alpha   90.00
_cell.angle_beta   90.00
_cell.angle_gamma   90.00
#
_symmetry.space_group_name_H-M   'P 1'
#
loop_
_entity.id
_entity.type
_entity.pdbx_description
1 polymer ?
#
loop_
_entity_poly.entity_id
_entity_poly.type
_entity_poly.pdbx_seq_one_letter_code
_entity_poly.pdbx_strand_id
1 'polypeptide(L)'
;MKISERSISIISREKSASLGKNCVTIGRLSCHRGGGIMAQGLLEVTGSIGLSQFWPQGESDADTIRVKVADPGQDFRFRPDPGAPFRVTQAFQGALVSGSKGRRPVMKNGELRIRLQGVDAPELHYTPPAEQERKNRTQEQQSLYLQWNEKYRQFFAETATLALAQFLRTLGGPLLPCTVRTAVDSPGDVFDVYGRFVGNVFVQTPSGEQDVNLWLAENGWVMPAFYTSMSAEEIQAITDAATRAYFAGLGVWPLYSSGAGVQDFDPNLRYRRKLPQNAAPDVGPVIVPKLFRRLSTFVVNRKAKMVTGSFEAYLRSKRPGDAVHRTSEFLEQGAGAAPLHFLDEFVESGQFIVWPEEIIFREQPSTLVDSSNREIQAF
;
A
#
# COMPACT_ATOMS: atom_id res chain seq x y z
N MET A 1 -31.40 7.11 15.65
CA MET A 1 -30.17 6.39 15.30
C MET A 1 -29.09 6.92 16.22
N LYS A 2 -28.76 6.17 17.29
CA LYS A 2 -27.85 6.61 18.35
C LYS A 2 -26.42 6.47 17.86
N ILE A 3 -25.71 7.60 17.76
CA ILE A 3 -24.27 7.64 17.52
C ILE A 3 -23.60 7.23 18.84
N SER A 4 -22.74 6.21 18.77
CA SER A 4 -21.98 5.68 19.91
C SER A 4 -20.87 6.67 20.28
N GLU A 5 -20.91 7.21 21.49
CA GLU A 5 -20.00 8.23 22.04
C GLU A 5 -18.60 7.70 22.48
N ARG A 6 -18.05 6.66 21.85
CA ARG A 6 -16.78 6.05 22.30
C ARG A 6 -15.50 6.44 21.55
N SER A 7 -15.56 7.30 20.55
CA SER A 7 -14.36 7.75 19.80
C SER A 7 -13.91 9.18 20.12
N ILE A 8 -14.48 9.84 21.14
CA ILE A 8 -14.17 11.23 21.52
C ILE A 8 -13.60 11.30 22.96
N SER A 9 -12.64 10.43 23.31
CA SER A 9 -12.03 10.47 24.65
C SER A 9 -10.58 10.98 24.68
N ILE A 10 -9.96 11.30 23.54
CA ILE A 10 -8.60 11.85 23.52
C ILE A 10 -8.57 13.35 23.16
N ILE A 11 -9.66 13.94 22.67
CA ILE A 11 -9.66 15.35 22.26
C ILE A 11 -10.99 16.05 22.66
N SER A 12 -11.16 16.40 23.93
CA SER A 12 -11.90 17.62 24.33
C SER A 12 -11.83 17.91 25.84
N ARG A 13 -11.19 19.01 26.19
CA ARG A 13 -11.38 19.95 27.34
C ARG A 13 -10.32 21.02 27.06
N GLU A 14 -10.60 22.29 26.80
CA GLU A 14 -11.58 23.20 27.40
C GLU A 14 -12.01 24.26 26.37
N LYS A 15 -13.27 24.72 26.46
CA LYS A 15 -13.69 26.03 25.98
C LYS A 15 -14.24 26.81 27.18
N SER A 16 -13.53 27.84 27.61
CA SER A 16 -14.14 29.06 28.17
C SER A 16 -13.16 30.23 28.05
N ALA A 17 -13.72 31.40 27.77
CA ALA A 17 -13.05 32.58 27.24
C ALA A 17 -12.27 33.39 28.28
N SER A 18 -11.14 33.99 27.87
CA SER A 18 -10.82 35.39 28.14
C SER A 18 -9.60 35.86 27.33
N LEU A 19 -9.60 37.13 26.96
CA LEU A 19 -8.54 37.83 26.24
C LEU A 19 -7.20 37.78 27.00
N GLY A 20 -6.12 37.45 26.30
CA GLY A 20 -4.76 37.63 26.81
C GLY A 20 -3.73 37.17 25.80
N LYS A 21 -2.99 38.12 25.22
CA LYS A 21 -1.78 37.86 24.45
C LYS A 21 -0.88 36.90 25.24
N ASN A 22 -0.57 35.73 24.70
CA ASN A 22 0.62 34.99 25.08
C ASN A 22 1.06 34.07 23.95
N CYS A 23 2.28 34.31 23.51
CA CYS A 23 3.09 33.45 22.66
C CYS A 23 3.13 32.05 23.29
N VAL A 24 2.55 31.06 22.62
CA VAL A 24 2.69 29.65 23.02
C VAL A 24 3.93 29.12 22.33
N THR A 25 5.02 29.11 23.10
CA THR A 25 6.22 28.34 22.82
C THR A 25 5.82 26.87 22.70
N ILE A 26 5.85 26.31 21.49
CA ILE A 26 5.70 24.88 21.26
C ILE A 26 6.85 24.18 22.00
N GLY A 27 6.48 23.37 22.98
CA GLY A 27 7.39 22.62 23.82
C GLY A 27 8.34 21.77 23.00
N ARG A 28 9.61 21.79 23.42
CA ARG A 28 10.70 20.94 22.94
C ARG A 28 10.22 19.50 22.70
N LEU A 29 10.26 19.08 21.44
CA LEU A 29 10.37 17.68 21.06
C LEU A 29 11.60 17.11 21.77
N SER A 30 11.36 16.22 22.72
CA SER A 30 12.39 15.34 23.25
C SER A 30 12.80 14.39 22.14
N CYS A 31 14.06 14.48 21.72
CA CYS A 31 14.71 13.61 20.76
C CYS A 31 14.78 12.19 21.36
N HIS A 32 13.71 11.41 21.23
CA HIS A 32 13.72 10.02 21.64
C HIS A 32 14.44 9.19 20.57
N ARG A 33 15.67 8.78 20.90
CA ARG A 33 16.42 7.75 20.19
C ARG A 33 15.78 6.38 20.50
N GLY A 34 14.66 6.08 19.85
CA GLY A 34 14.20 4.71 19.69
C GLY A 34 15.10 4.04 18.66
N GLY A 35 16.11 3.29 19.12
CA GLY A 35 17.13 2.65 18.30
C GLY A 35 16.62 1.44 17.52
N GLY A 36 15.66 1.63 16.62
CA GLY A 36 15.52 0.75 15.46
C GLY A 36 16.65 1.09 14.49
N ILE A 37 17.43 0.11 14.05
CA ILE A 37 18.43 0.34 12.99
C ILE A 37 17.63 0.64 11.72
N MET A 38 17.47 1.92 11.42
CA MET A 38 16.93 2.36 10.14
C MET A 38 17.93 1.98 9.05
N ALA A 39 17.41 1.57 7.89
CA ALA A 39 18.26 1.32 6.74
C ALA A 39 19.16 2.54 6.48
N GLN A 40 20.46 2.30 6.42
CA GLN A 40 21.44 3.35 6.14
C GLN A 40 21.63 3.52 4.63
N GLY A 41 21.46 2.43 3.89
CA GLY A 41 21.61 2.42 2.45
C GLY A 41 20.44 3.05 1.71
N LEU A 42 20.73 3.58 0.52
CA LEU A 42 19.73 4.12 -0.40
C LEU A 42 20.00 3.57 -1.79
N LEU A 43 18.99 2.92 -2.36
CA LEU A 43 18.98 2.48 -3.74
C LEU A 43 18.18 3.48 -4.59
N GLU A 44 18.75 3.87 -5.72
CA GLU A 44 18.07 4.63 -6.77
C GLU A 44 18.00 3.82 -8.06
N VAL A 45 16.87 3.90 -8.75
CA VAL A 45 16.75 3.47 -10.15
C VAL A 45 16.20 4.58 -11.01
N THR A 46 16.92 4.94 -12.08
CA THR A 46 16.49 5.90 -13.08
C THR A 46 15.68 5.23 -14.18
N GLY A 47 14.68 5.92 -14.70
CA GLY A 47 13.83 5.40 -15.76
C GLY A 47 12.79 6.38 -16.23
N SER A 48 11.71 5.84 -16.80
CA SER A 48 10.61 6.66 -17.30
C SER A 48 9.23 6.02 -17.11
N ILE A 49 8.23 6.88 -16.92
CA ILE A 49 6.82 6.51 -16.72
C ILE A 49 6.06 6.84 -18.00
N GLY A 50 5.50 5.83 -18.66
CA GLY A 50 4.56 6.04 -19.76
C GLY A 50 3.14 6.22 -19.25
N LEU A 51 2.44 7.29 -19.63
CA LEU A 51 1.11 7.63 -19.07
C LEU A 51 -0.03 6.72 -19.55
N SER A 52 0.15 6.01 -20.67
CA SER A 52 -0.84 5.05 -21.18
C SER A 52 -0.97 3.78 -20.34
N GLN A 53 -0.08 3.60 -19.35
CA GLN A 53 -0.13 2.45 -18.46
C GLN A 53 -1.31 2.45 -17.49
N PHE A 54 -1.79 3.65 -17.15
CA PHE A 54 -2.83 3.86 -16.15
C PHE A 54 -4.20 3.55 -16.74
N TRP A 55 -5.07 3.01 -15.91
CA TRP A 55 -6.47 2.82 -16.26
C TRP A 55 -7.12 4.16 -16.68
N PRO A 56 -8.01 4.18 -17.70
CA PRO A 56 -8.58 3.04 -18.45
C PRO A 56 -7.80 2.65 -19.72
N GLN A 57 -6.69 3.31 -20.03
CA GLN A 57 -5.89 2.97 -21.22
C GLN A 57 -5.08 1.68 -20.99
N GLY A 58 -4.48 1.58 -19.80
CA GLY A 58 -3.83 0.38 -19.31
C GLY A 58 -4.53 -0.19 -18.08
N GLU A 59 -3.76 -0.83 -17.21
CA GLU A 59 -4.26 -1.55 -16.03
C GLU A 59 -3.55 -1.14 -14.72
N SER A 60 -2.60 -0.20 -14.77
CA SER A 60 -2.00 0.35 -13.55
C SER A 60 -3.03 1.17 -12.79
N ASP A 61 -3.07 0.98 -11.48
CA ASP A 61 -3.83 1.74 -10.49
C ASP A 61 -2.96 2.88 -9.90
N ALA A 62 -3.48 3.59 -8.90
CA ALA A 62 -2.82 4.73 -8.30
C ALA A 62 -1.70 4.37 -7.29
N ASP A 63 -1.49 3.10 -6.95
CA ASP A 63 -0.42 2.66 -6.04
C ASP A 63 0.55 1.63 -6.67
N THR A 64 0.39 1.32 -7.96
CA THR A 64 1.35 0.52 -8.74
C THR A 64 1.74 1.22 -10.04
N ILE A 65 3.02 1.53 -10.20
CA ILE A 65 3.56 2.20 -11.40
C ILE A 65 4.55 1.28 -12.10
N ARG A 66 4.54 1.27 -13.43
CA ARG A 66 5.53 0.60 -14.27
C ARG A 66 6.53 1.63 -14.76
N VAL A 67 7.80 1.34 -14.51
CA VAL A 67 8.94 2.19 -14.87
C VAL A 67 9.80 1.47 -15.89
N LYS A 68 10.01 2.11 -17.04
CA LYS A 68 10.92 1.63 -18.07
C LYS A 68 12.34 2.06 -17.71
N VAL A 69 13.20 1.09 -17.44
CA VAL A 69 14.64 1.26 -17.21
C VAL A 69 15.35 1.07 -18.56
N ALA A 70 16.19 2.01 -18.94
CA ALA A 70 16.80 2.05 -20.28
C ALA A 70 18.01 1.11 -20.35
N ASP A 71 18.90 1.21 -19.35
CA ASP A 71 20.07 0.39 -19.18
C ASP A 71 20.13 -0.14 -17.74
N PRO A 72 19.56 -1.34 -17.47
CA PRO A 72 19.62 -1.97 -16.15
C PRO A 72 21.04 -2.18 -15.60
N GLY A 73 22.09 -2.07 -16.43
CA GLY A 73 23.47 -2.15 -15.98
C GLY A 73 24.09 -0.85 -15.52
N GLN A 74 23.40 0.28 -15.69
CA GLN A 74 23.87 1.61 -15.30
C GLN A 74 22.84 2.39 -14.47
N ASP A 75 21.55 2.10 -14.68
CA ASP A 75 20.45 2.87 -14.09
C ASP A 75 20.17 2.56 -12.62
N PHE A 76 20.74 1.47 -12.07
CA PHE A 76 20.67 1.19 -10.64
C PHE A 76 21.93 1.69 -9.93
N ARG A 77 21.74 2.50 -8.89
CA ARG A 77 22.83 3.03 -8.09
C ARG A 77 22.52 2.87 -6.61
N PHE A 78 23.50 2.40 -5.86
CA PHE A 78 23.39 2.21 -4.42
C PHE A 78 24.44 3.05 -3.69
N ARG A 79 24.05 3.63 -2.56
CA ARG A 79 24.99 4.10 -1.53
C ARG A 79 24.71 3.36 -0.22
N PRO A 80 25.73 2.87 0.50
CA PRO A 80 25.55 2.12 1.75
C PRO A 80 25.19 2.99 2.97
N ASP A 81 25.52 4.27 2.92
CA ASP A 81 25.25 5.23 4.00
C ASP A 81 25.18 6.66 3.44
N PRO A 82 24.64 7.64 4.19
CA PRO A 82 24.51 9.02 3.71
C PRO A 82 25.83 9.72 3.35
N GLY A 83 26.97 9.27 3.90
CA GLY A 83 28.30 9.83 3.62
C GLY A 83 29.03 9.18 2.44
N ALA A 84 28.55 8.02 1.98
CA ALA A 84 29.15 7.31 0.85
C ALA A 84 28.63 7.82 -0.52
N PRO A 85 29.48 7.78 -1.57
CA PRO A 85 29.04 8.08 -2.93
C PRO A 85 28.16 6.95 -3.49
N PHE A 86 27.23 7.31 -4.37
CA PHE A 86 26.49 6.35 -5.17
C PHE A 86 27.43 5.58 -6.11
N ARG A 87 27.24 4.26 -6.19
CA ARG A 87 27.92 3.37 -7.12
C ARG A 87 26.89 2.57 -7.92
N VAL A 88 27.20 2.33 -9.18
CA VAL A 88 26.37 1.46 -10.02
C VAL A 88 26.37 0.04 -9.44
N THR A 89 25.19 -0.58 -9.40
CA THR A 89 25.00 -1.98 -8.98
C THR A 89 24.42 -2.78 -10.14
N GLN A 90 24.87 -4.04 -10.28
CA GLN A 90 24.34 -4.98 -11.25
C GLN A 90 23.51 -6.10 -10.60
N ALA A 91 23.25 -6.00 -9.29
CA ALA A 91 22.58 -7.04 -8.49
C ALA A 91 21.21 -7.46 -9.04
N PHE A 92 20.54 -6.58 -9.79
CA PHE A 92 19.18 -6.81 -10.28
C PHE A 92 19.11 -7.32 -11.72
N GLN A 93 20.25 -7.45 -12.41
CA GLN A 93 20.29 -7.97 -13.77
C GLN A 93 19.92 -9.45 -13.81
N GLY A 94 18.79 -9.78 -14.43
CA GLY A 94 18.30 -11.16 -14.53
C GLY A 94 17.89 -11.76 -13.19
N ALA A 95 17.75 -10.95 -12.13
CA ALA A 95 17.39 -11.42 -10.81
C ALA A 95 15.92 -11.88 -10.74
N LEU A 96 15.67 -12.82 -9.84
CA LEU A 96 14.35 -13.36 -9.55
C LEU A 96 14.07 -13.24 -8.06
N VAL A 97 12.83 -12.88 -7.71
CA VAL A 97 12.31 -13.11 -6.38
C VAL A 97 11.86 -14.57 -6.28
N SER A 98 12.31 -15.25 -5.24
CA SER A 98 11.89 -16.59 -4.83
C SER A 98 11.14 -16.51 -3.50
N GLY A 99 9.89 -16.99 -3.48
CA GLY A 99 9.07 -16.98 -2.27
C GLY A 99 7.85 -17.88 -2.36
N SER A 100 6.87 -17.66 -1.48
CA SER A 100 5.62 -18.45 -1.41
C SER A 100 4.80 -18.47 -2.71
N LYS A 101 5.05 -17.51 -3.61
CA LYS A 101 4.39 -17.37 -4.91
C LYS A 101 5.20 -17.93 -6.08
N GLY A 102 6.25 -18.70 -5.81
CA GLY A 102 7.19 -19.24 -6.79
C GLY A 102 8.29 -18.25 -7.15
N ARG A 103 8.99 -18.53 -8.26
CA ARG A 103 10.05 -17.66 -8.80
C ARG A 103 9.48 -16.67 -9.82
N ARG A 104 9.80 -15.39 -9.68
CA ARG A 104 9.33 -14.31 -10.55
C ARG A 104 10.48 -13.38 -10.89
N PRO A 105 10.65 -12.99 -12.16
CA PRO A 105 11.66 -12.00 -12.51
C PRO A 105 11.31 -10.64 -11.88
N VAL A 106 12.33 -9.93 -11.39
CA VAL A 106 12.14 -8.58 -10.83
C VAL A 106 11.91 -7.52 -11.90
N MET A 107 12.36 -7.80 -13.12
CA MET A 107 12.21 -6.95 -14.29
C MET A 107 11.78 -7.78 -15.50
N LYS A 108 10.87 -7.24 -16.32
CA LYS A 108 10.43 -7.88 -17.56
C LYS A 108 10.53 -6.90 -18.72
N ASN A 109 11.26 -7.25 -19.78
CA ASN A 109 11.43 -6.39 -20.96
C ASN A 109 11.93 -4.97 -20.62
N GLY A 110 12.85 -4.83 -19.65
CA GLY A 110 13.34 -3.53 -19.19
C GLY A 110 12.32 -2.73 -18.36
N GLU A 111 11.23 -3.35 -17.91
CA GLU A 111 10.20 -2.70 -17.11
C GLU A 111 10.21 -3.26 -15.67
N LEU A 112 10.29 -2.34 -14.70
CA LEU A 112 10.06 -2.62 -13.29
C LEU A 112 8.61 -2.33 -12.94
N ARG A 113 8.01 -3.19 -12.12
CA ARG A 113 6.74 -2.89 -11.46
C ARG A 113 7.04 -2.34 -10.08
N ILE A 114 6.74 -1.07 -9.88
CA ILE A 114 6.90 -0.35 -8.62
C ILE A 114 5.59 -0.43 -7.85
N ARG A 115 5.66 -0.86 -6.60
CA ARG A 115 4.61 -0.64 -5.62
C ARG A 115 5.00 0.58 -4.80
N LEU A 116 4.11 1.56 -4.73
CA LEU A 116 4.37 2.78 -3.96
C LEU A 116 4.46 2.42 -2.47
N GLN A 117 5.58 2.80 -1.84
CA GLN A 117 5.83 2.55 -0.43
C GLN A 117 4.91 3.41 0.45
N GLY A 118 4.40 2.79 1.53
CA GLY A 118 3.63 3.44 2.58
C GLY A 118 2.21 3.88 2.23
N VAL A 119 1.77 3.71 0.98
CA VAL A 119 0.43 4.08 0.52
C VAL A 119 -0.29 2.91 -0.17
N ASP A 120 -1.61 2.91 -0.09
CA ASP A 120 -2.50 1.99 -0.80
C ASP A 120 -3.68 2.79 -1.40
N ALA A 121 -3.86 2.69 -2.71
CA ALA A 121 -5.00 3.26 -3.41
C ALA A 121 -6.24 2.36 -3.26
N PRO A 122 -7.47 2.91 -3.28
CA PRO A 122 -8.67 2.09 -3.34
C PRO A 122 -8.55 1.04 -4.46
N GLU A 123 -8.93 -0.19 -4.13
CA GLU A 123 -8.61 -1.36 -4.96
C GLU A 123 -9.28 -1.28 -6.33
N LEU A 124 -8.50 -1.39 -7.41
CA LEU A 124 -9.03 -1.26 -8.78
C LEU A 124 -9.48 -2.58 -9.39
N HIS A 125 -8.80 -3.71 -9.12
CA HIS A 125 -9.09 -4.98 -9.81
C HIS A 125 -8.65 -6.25 -9.06
N TYR A 126 -9.08 -6.41 -7.81
CA TYR A 126 -8.76 -7.60 -7.03
C TYR A 126 -9.60 -8.82 -7.41
N THR A 127 -8.94 -9.95 -7.64
CA THR A 127 -9.58 -11.26 -7.83
C THR A 127 -9.39 -12.11 -6.56
N PRO A 128 -10.46 -12.41 -5.81
CA PRO A 128 -10.36 -13.16 -4.57
C PRO A 128 -9.86 -14.60 -4.79
N PRO A 129 -8.76 -15.02 -4.13
CA PRO A 129 -8.28 -16.38 -4.25
C PRO A 129 -9.25 -17.37 -3.60
N ALA A 130 -9.29 -18.59 -4.12
CA ALA A 130 -10.00 -19.67 -3.47
C ALA A 130 -9.26 -20.13 -2.21
N GLU A 131 -10.03 -20.44 -1.17
CA GLU A 131 -9.54 -20.87 0.15
C GLU A 131 -9.13 -22.33 0.22
N GLN A 132 -9.51 -23.12 -0.78
CA GLN A 132 -9.16 -24.53 -0.88
C GLN A 132 -8.44 -24.80 -2.20
N GLU A 133 -7.48 -25.72 -2.21
CA GLU A 133 -6.87 -26.18 -3.45
C GLU A 133 -7.91 -26.85 -4.35
N ARG A 134 -7.75 -26.73 -5.68
CA ARG A 134 -8.75 -27.23 -6.65
C ARG A 134 -9.09 -28.72 -6.45
N LYS A 135 -8.10 -29.55 -6.09
CA LYS A 135 -8.29 -31.00 -5.85
C LYS A 135 -9.15 -31.32 -4.62
N ASN A 136 -9.31 -30.37 -3.69
CA ASN A 136 -10.06 -30.56 -2.45
C ASN A 136 -11.48 -30.00 -2.52
N ARG A 137 -11.87 -29.37 -3.64
CA ARG A 137 -13.19 -28.77 -3.83
C ARG A 137 -14.18 -29.79 -4.37
N THR A 138 -15.40 -29.78 -3.86
CA THR A 138 -16.51 -30.46 -4.53
C THR A 138 -16.84 -29.78 -5.86
N GLN A 139 -17.53 -30.49 -6.77
CA GLN A 139 -18.03 -29.88 -8.00
C GLN A 139 -18.93 -28.65 -7.73
N GLU A 140 -19.74 -28.72 -6.68
CA GLU A 140 -20.60 -27.60 -6.28
C GLU A 140 -19.78 -26.39 -5.84
N GLN A 141 -18.80 -26.57 -4.95
CA GLN A 141 -17.93 -25.49 -4.49
C GLN A 141 -17.15 -24.86 -5.66
N GLN A 142 -16.68 -25.68 -6.59
CA GLN A 142 -15.96 -25.19 -7.77
C GLN A 142 -16.87 -24.36 -8.69
N SER A 143 -18.10 -24.82 -8.94
CA SER A 143 -19.07 -24.09 -9.77
C SER A 143 -19.47 -22.76 -9.12
N LEU A 144 -19.77 -22.77 -7.81
CA LEU A 144 -20.10 -21.54 -7.08
C LEU A 144 -18.90 -20.59 -7.02
N TYR A 145 -17.67 -21.09 -6.81
CA TYR A 145 -16.48 -20.24 -6.84
C TYR A 145 -16.34 -19.53 -8.19
N LEU A 146 -16.45 -20.25 -9.31
CA LEU A 146 -16.35 -19.65 -10.64
C LEU A 146 -17.46 -18.61 -10.90
N GLN A 147 -18.65 -18.80 -10.33
CA GLN A 147 -19.75 -17.84 -10.43
C GLN A 147 -19.44 -16.51 -9.73
N TRP A 148 -18.72 -16.54 -8.61
CA TRP A 148 -18.43 -15.37 -7.78
C TRP A 148 -16.97 -14.88 -7.90
N ASN A 149 -16.10 -15.57 -8.61
CA ASN A 149 -14.69 -15.21 -8.75
C ASN A 149 -14.48 -14.19 -9.87
N GLU A 150 -14.94 -12.97 -9.63
CA GLU A 150 -14.80 -11.83 -10.53
C GLU A 150 -13.65 -10.91 -10.08
N LYS A 151 -13.32 -9.91 -10.91
CA LYS A 151 -12.47 -8.78 -10.50
C LYS A 151 -13.34 -7.73 -9.82
N TYR A 152 -13.16 -7.56 -8.52
CA TYR A 152 -13.86 -6.56 -7.72
C TYR A 152 -13.01 -5.30 -7.56
N ARG A 153 -13.68 -4.17 -7.40
CA ARG A 153 -13.06 -2.88 -7.12
C ARG A 153 -13.73 -2.19 -5.94
N GLN A 154 -13.08 -1.19 -5.38
CA GLN A 154 -13.69 -0.23 -4.46
C GLN A 154 -14.18 1.00 -5.22
N PHE A 155 -15.04 1.79 -4.57
CA PHE A 155 -15.26 3.17 -4.99
C PHE A 155 -13.97 3.98 -4.89
N PHE A 156 -13.89 5.07 -5.64
CA PHE A 156 -12.71 5.92 -5.80
C PHE A 156 -11.49 5.29 -6.46
N ALA A 157 -11.46 3.97 -6.70
CA ALA A 157 -10.30 3.33 -7.32
C ALA A 157 -10.02 3.86 -8.73
N GLU A 158 -11.08 4.07 -9.50
CA GLU A 158 -11.00 4.61 -10.85
C GLU A 158 -10.74 6.12 -10.80
N THR A 159 -11.44 6.84 -9.90
CA THR A 159 -11.26 8.28 -9.71
C THR A 159 -9.81 8.63 -9.29
N ALA A 160 -9.23 7.92 -8.33
CA ALA A 160 -7.85 8.11 -7.88
C ALA A 160 -6.85 7.84 -9.00
N THR A 161 -7.08 6.78 -9.79
CA THR A 161 -6.21 6.45 -10.93
C THR A 161 -6.28 7.53 -12.03
N LEU A 162 -7.47 8.04 -12.32
CA LEU A 162 -7.64 9.16 -13.26
C LEU A 162 -6.99 10.45 -12.74
N ALA A 163 -7.13 10.74 -11.45
CA ALA A 163 -6.51 11.89 -10.81
C ALA A 163 -4.98 11.84 -10.92
N LEU A 164 -4.38 10.67 -10.62
CA LEU A 164 -2.94 10.46 -10.81
C LEU A 164 -2.52 10.67 -12.27
N ALA A 165 -3.22 10.02 -13.21
CA ALA A 165 -2.89 10.15 -14.62
C ALA A 165 -3.00 11.61 -15.12
N GLN A 166 -4.00 12.36 -14.64
CA GLN A 166 -4.16 13.77 -14.96
C GLN A 166 -3.05 14.62 -14.35
N PHE A 167 -2.73 14.41 -13.08
CA PHE A 167 -1.64 15.09 -12.40
C PHE A 167 -0.32 14.88 -13.14
N LEU A 168 0.04 13.63 -13.44
CA LEU A 168 1.27 13.32 -14.16
C LEU A 168 1.33 14.01 -15.54
N ARG A 169 0.21 14.15 -16.27
CA ARG A 169 0.17 14.93 -17.51
C ARG A 169 0.51 16.41 -17.32
N THR A 170 0.24 16.98 -16.14
CA THR A 170 0.61 18.37 -15.85
C THR A 170 2.12 18.55 -15.63
N LEU A 171 2.84 17.46 -15.33
CA LEU A 171 4.28 17.48 -15.07
C LEU A 171 5.12 17.38 -16.35
N GLY A 172 4.53 16.98 -17.49
CA GLY A 172 5.27 16.88 -18.75
C GLY A 172 4.57 16.08 -19.86
N GLY A 173 5.40 15.55 -20.76
CA GLY A 173 4.95 14.78 -21.92
C GLY A 173 4.42 13.38 -21.62
N PRO A 174 4.09 12.58 -22.66
CA PRO A 174 3.52 11.23 -22.50
C PRO A 174 4.50 10.22 -21.86
N LEU A 175 5.79 10.55 -21.81
CA LEU A 175 6.85 9.81 -21.17
C LEU A 175 7.57 10.74 -20.19
N LEU A 176 7.47 10.45 -18.90
CA LEU A 176 8.04 11.29 -17.85
C LEU A 176 9.33 10.66 -17.32
N PRO A 177 10.47 11.37 -17.31
CA PRO A 177 11.66 10.91 -16.61
C PRO A 177 11.40 10.83 -15.11
N CYS A 178 11.90 9.77 -14.46
CA CYS A 178 11.71 9.55 -13.04
C CYS A 178 12.91 8.86 -12.39
N THR A 179 12.99 9.00 -11.07
CA THR A 179 13.85 8.21 -10.20
C THR A 179 12.98 7.49 -9.18
N VAL A 180 13.20 6.20 -8.97
CA VAL A 180 12.58 5.47 -7.85
C VAL A 180 13.64 5.32 -6.75
N ARG A 181 13.26 5.61 -5.50
CA ARG A 181 14.16 5.51 -4.34
C ARG A 181 13.58 4.57 -3.29
N THR A 182 14.46 3.82 -2.63
CA THR A 182 14.09 2.98 -1.48
C THR A 182 15.25 2.88 -0.50
N ALA A 183 14.97 3.05 0.79
CA ALA A 183 15.94 2.89 1.86
C ALA A 183 16.10 1.39 2.16
N VAL A 184 17.30 0.84 1.93
CA VAL A 184 17.57 -0.60 2.01
C VAL A 184 19.03 -0.85 2.38
N ASP A 185 19.28 -1.90 3.16
CA ASP A 185 20.64 -2.35 3.50
C ASP A 185 21.04 -3.63 2.77
N SER A 186 20.08 -4.36 2.18
CA SER A 186 20.35 -5.54 1.37
C SER A 186 19.55 -5.54 0.05
N PRO A 187 20.06 -6.16 -1.03
CA PRO A 187 19.31 -6.29 -2.28
C PRO A 187 18.00 -7.07 -2.12
N GLY A 188 17.92 -7.98 -1.14
CA GLY A 188 16.75 -8.81 -0.87
C GLY A 188 15.52 -8.02 -0.39
N ASP A 189 15.75 -6.85 0.22
CA ASP A 189 14.69 -6.02 0.84
C ASP A 189 13.95 -5.16 -0.19
N VAL A 190 14.46 -5.06 -1.41
CA VAL A 190 13.96 -4.14 -2.45
C VAL A 190 12.63 -4.59 -3.05
N PHE A 191 12.37 -5.90 -3.07
CA PHE A 191 11.24 -6.48 -3.79
C PHE A 191 10.32 -7.27 -2.88
N ASP A 192 9.01 -7.07 -3.08
CA ASP A 192 8.01 -7.91 -2.43
C ASP A 192 7.96 -9.33 -3.03
N VAL A 193 7.23 -10.23 -2.38
CA VAL A 193 7.03 -11.62 -2.84
C VAL A 193 6.38 -11.77 -4.23
N TYR A 194 5.85 -10.68 -4.79
CA TYR A 194 5.27 -10.65 -6.13
C TYR A 194 6.27 -10.17 -7.19
N GLY A 195 7.50 -9.81 -6.79
CA GLY A 195 8.55 -9.28 -7.65
C GLY A 195 8.36 -7.79 -7.97
N ARG A 196 7.63 -7.04 -7.14
CA ARG A 196 7.47 -5.60 -7.32
C ARG A 196 8.51 -4.86 -6.48
N PHE A 197 9.19 -3.89 -7.09
CA PHE A 197 10.09 -2.97 -6.39
C PHE A 197 9.26 -2.10 -5.45
N VAL A 198 9.62 -2.02 -4.18
CA VAL A 198 8.93 -1.19 -3.19
C VAL A 198 9.72 0.10 -2.98
N GLY A 199 9.10 1.26 -3.23
CA GLY A 199 9.76 2.54 -3.03
C GLY A 199 8.91 3.76 -3.40
N ASN A 200 9.56 4.93 -3.34
CA ASN A 200 8.98 6.22 -3.70
C ASN A 200 9.35 6.59 -5.14
N VAL A 201 8.37 7.08 -5.89
CA VAL A 201 8.56 7.51 -7.28
C VAL A 201 8.65 9.03 -7.34
N PHE A 202 9.77 9.53 -7.87
CA PHE A 202 10.05 10.94 -8.06
C PHE A 202 10.04 11.28 -9.55
N VAL A 203 9.09 12.08 -9.99
CA VAL A 203 9.04 12.58 -11.38
C VAL A 203 9.94 13.80 -11.50
N GLN A 204 10.80 13.80 -12.51
CA GLN A 204 11.70 14.90 -12.80
C GLN A 204 10.95 15.99 -13.56
N THR A 205 11.02 17.23 -13.07
CA THR A 205 10.43 18.42 -13.69
C THR A 205 11.48 19.52 -13.82
N PRO A 206 11.25 20.57 -14.65
CA PRO A 206 12.17 21.71 -14.71
C PRO A 206 12.36 22.44 -13.36
N SER A 207 11.37 22.36 -12.47
CA SER A 207 11.38 22.98 -11.13
C SER A 207 11.95 22.09 -10.03
N GLY A 208 12.38 20.86 -10.35
CA GLY A 208 12.85 19.88 -9.39
C GLY A 208 12.08 18.57 -9.47
N GLU A 209 12.09 17.82 -8.37
CA GLU A 209 11.44 16.51 -8.29
C GLU A 209 10.08 16.58 -7.62
N GLN A 210 9.14 15.79 -8.13
CA GLN A 210 7.81 15.64 -7.55
C GLN A 210 7.65 14.21 -7.01
N ASP A 211 7.51 14.07 -5.70
CA ASP A 211 7.17 12.79 -5.05
C ASP A 211 5.70 12.46 -5.35
N VAL A 212 5.49 11.34 -6.05
CA VAL A 212 4.16 10.86 -6.44
C VAL A 212 3.43 10.23 -5.26
N ASN A 213 4.13 9.50 -4.39
CA ASN A 213 3.55 8.86 -3.22
C ASN A 213 2.97 9.92 -2.28
N LEU A 214 3.77 10.96 -2.01
CA LEU A 214 3.36 12.04 -1.12
C LEU A 214 2.24 12.88 -1.74
N TRP A 215 2.31 13.20 -3.03
CA TRP A 215 1.23 13.92 -3.71
C TRP A 215 -0.11 13.18 -3.60
N LEU A 216 -0.11 11.86 -3.81
CA LEU A 216 -1.32 11.04 -3.67
C LEU A 216 -1.90 11.13 -2.26
N ALA A 217 -1.06 11.06 -1.22
CA ALA A 217 -1.48 11.15 0.17
C ALA A 217 -2.02 12.54 0.52
N GLU A 218 -1.31 13.61 0.11
CA GLU A 218 -1.69 15.00 0.37
C GLU A 218 -3.01 15.40 -0.29
N ASN A 219 -3.35 14.76 -1.42
CA ASN A 219 -4.60 15.01 -2.13
C ASN A 219 -5.71 14.01 -1.77
N GLY A 220 -5.46 13.11 -0.81
CA GLY A 220 -6.45 12.15 -0.30
C GLY A 220 -6.84 11.06 -1.31
N TRP A 221 -5.98 10.73 -2.27
CA TRP A 221 -6.26 9.68 -3.28
C TRP A 221 -5.88 8.27 -2.81
N VAL A 222 -5.11 8.18 -1.73
CA VAL A 222 -4.62 6.94 -1.13
C VAL A 222 -4.81 6.97 0.37
N MET A 223 -4.79 5.80 0.99
CA MET A 223 -4.75 5.63 2.44
C MET A 223 -3.34 5.20 2.87
N PRO A 224 -2.91 5.56 4.09
CA PRO A 224 -1.71 5.00 4.70
C PRO A 224 -1.74 3.47 4.76
N ALA A 225 -0.63 2.84 4.39
CA ALA A 225 -0.44 1.39 4.42
C ALA A 225 1.03 1.07 4.70
N PHE A 226 1.37 1.01 5.98
CA PHE A 226 2.74 0.90 6.46
C PHE A 226 3.25 -0.54 6.51
N TYR A 227 4.57 -0.69 6.42
CA TYR A 227 5.26 -1.97 6.46
C TYR A 227 6.45 -1.94 7.42
N THR A 228 6.84 -3.11 7.90
CA THR A 228 7.95 -3.26 8.85
C THR A 228 9.32 -2.81 8.32
N SER A 229 9.46 -2.64 7.01
CA SER A 229 10.65 -2.10 6.34
C SER A 229 10.75 -0.57 6.36
N MET A 230 9.68 0.14 6.73
CA MET A 230 9.65 1.59 6.70
C MET A 230 10.30 2.21 7.94
N SER A 231 10.99 3.33 7.72
CA SER A 231 11.49 4.21 8.77
C SER A 231 10.39 5.01 9.46
N ALA A 232 10.69 5.55 10.64
CA ALA A 232 9.79 6.42 11.37
C ALA A 232 9.46 7.69 10.58
N GLU A 233 10.45 8.25 9.87
CA GLU A 233 10.31 9.46 9.06
C GLU A 233 9.39 9.23 7.85
N GLU A 234 9.50 8.09 7.16
CA GLU A 234 8.60 7.75 6.06
C GLU A 234 7.16 7.57 6.54
N ILE A 235 6.98 6.88 7.67
CA ILE A 235 5.66 6.70 8.31
C ILE A 235 5.08 8.07 8.68
N GLN A 236 5.86 8.94 9.32
CA GLN A 236 5.40 10.26 9.75
C GLN A 236 5.04 11.16 8.56
N ALA A 237 5.86 11.19 7.51
CA ALA A 237 5.60 12.03 6.35
C ALA A 237 4.25 11.70 5.68
N ILE A 238 3.96 10.40 5.52
CA ILE A 238 2.69 9.93 4.94
C ILE A 238 1.53 10.17 5.90
N THR A 239 1.72 9.92 7.20
CA THR A 239 0.74 10.21 8.26
C THR A 239 0.33 11.68 8.24
N ASP A 240 1.30 12.60 8.19
CA ASP A 240 1.02 14.03 8.17
C ASP A 240 0.27 14.46 6.91
N ALA A 241 0.65 13.91 5.75
CA ALA A 241 -0.02 14.17 4.47
C ALA A 241 -1.47 13.67 4.47
N ALA A 242 -1.69 12.42 4.89
CA ALA A 242 -3.00 11.81 5.01
C ALA A 242 -3.90 12.57 6.00
N THR A 243 -3.35 12.96 7.16
CA THR A 243 -4.04 13.75 8.17
C THR A 243 -4.48 15.12 7.62
N ARG A 244 -3.61 15.82 6.87
CA ARG A 244 -3.99 17.08 6.20
C ARG A 244 -5.13 16.87 5.22
N ALA A 245 -5.05 15.83 4.38
CA ALA A 245 -6.09 15.51 3.40
C ALA A 245 -7.42 15.15 4.08
N TYR A 246 -7.38 14.42 5.19
CA TYR A 246 -8.55 14.08 6.00
C TYR A 246 -9.25 15.34 6.55
N PHE A 247 -8.51 16.22 7.22
CA PHE A 247 -9.08 17.46 7.76
C PHE A 247 -9.59 18.42 6.69
N ALA A 248 -8.99 18.39 5.49
CA ALA A 248 -9.44 19.17 4.35
C ALA A 248 -10.62 18.52 3.57
N GLY A 249 -11.04 17.30 3.94
CA GLY A 249 -12.13 16.59 3.27
C GLY A 249 -11.83 16.23 1.82
N LEU A 250 -10.57 15.86 1.52
CA LEU A 250 -10.12 15.58 0.17
C LEU A 250 -10.28 14.11 -0.23
N GLY A 251 -10.47 13.87 -1.52
CA GLY A 251 -10.44 12.54 -2.13
C GLY A 251 -11.35 11.52 -1.44
N VAL A 252 -10.76 10.45 -0.92
CA VAL A 252 -11.45 9.31 -0.30
C VAL A 252 -12.02 9.63 1.08
N TRP A 253 -11.44 10.60 1.79
CA TRP A 253 -11.66 10.81 3.22
C TRP A 253 -13.11 11.13 3.62
N PRO A 254 -13.89 11.93 2.86
CA PRO A 254 -15.29 12.20 3.20
C PRO A 254 -16.19 10.97 3.24
N LEU A 255 -15.78 9.88 2.57
CA LEU A 255 -16.54 8.63 2.49
C LEU A 255 -15.72 7.44 3.00
N TYR A 256 -14.62 7.70 3.71
CA TYR A 256 -13.88 6.65 4.40
C TYR A 256 -14.77 6.07 5.51
N SER A 257 -14.89 4.75 5.53
CA SER A 257 -15.69 4.04 6.53
C SER A 257 -14.79 3.34 7.54
N SER A 258 -14.65 3.92 8.73
CA SER A 258 -13.91 3.33 9.86
C SER A 258 -14.64 2.17 10.55
N GLY A 259 -15.56 1.53 9.82
CA GLY A 259 -16.53 0.56 10.31
C GLY A 259 -17.06 -0.33 9.20
N ALA A 260 -16.39 -0.44 8.05
CA ALA A 260 -16.95 -1.29 7.00
C ALA A 260 -16.81 -2.77 7.36
N GLY A 261 -17.85 -3.52 7.02
CA GLY A 261 -17.98 -4.95 7.26
C GLY A 261 -18.55 -5.68 6.07
N VAL A 262 -18.98 -6.92 6.31
CA VAL A 262 -19.50 -7.84 5.26
C VAL A 262 -20.65 -7.23 4.45
N GLN A 263 -21.51 -6.45 5.10
CA GLN A 263 -22.63 -5.76 4.48
C GLN A 263 -22.23 -4.68 3.48
N ASP A 264 -21.01 -4.15 3.59
CA ASP A 264 -20.52 -3.05 2.74
C ASP A 264 -19.82 -3.58 1.47
N PHE A 265 -19.63 -4.89 1.35
CA PHE A 265 -19.14 -5.50 0.12
C PHE A 265 -20.26 -5.55 -0.94
N ASP A 266 -20.12 -4.74 -1.98
CA ASP A 266 -21.01 -4.77 -3.14
C ASP A 266 -20.51 -5.77 -4.21
N PRO A 267 -21.18 -6.93 -4.42
CA PRO A 267 -20.78 -7.91 -5.43
C PRO A 267 -21.03 -7.44 -6.89
N ASN A 268 -21.68 -6.29 -7.08
CA ASN A 268 -21.90 -5.69 -8.39
C ASN A 268 -20.85 -4.63 -8.72
N LEU A 269 -20.05 -4.19 -7.73
CA LEU A 269 -18.96 -3.24 -7.94
C LEU A 269 -17.72 -3.95 -8.52
N ARG A 270 -17.77 -4.18 -9.83
CA ARG A 270 -16.76 -4.93 -10.58
C ARG A 270 -15.81 -3.99 -11.34
N TYR A 271 -14.60 -4.47 -11.56
CA TYR A 271 -13.61 -3.81 -12.41
C TYR A 271 -14.15 -3.56 -13.82
N ARG A 272 -14.02 -2.33 -14.30
CA ARG A 272 -14.42 -1.94 -15.65
C ARG A 272 -13.17 -1.84 -16.51
N ARG A 273 -12.98 -2.73 -17.48
CA ARG A 273 -11.77 -2.68 -18.35
C ARG A 273 -11.62 -1.39 -19.15
N LYS A 274 -12.74 -0.72 -19.44
CA LYS A 274 -12.81 0.57 -20.11
C LYS A 274 -13.87 1.41 -19.40
N LEU A 275 -13.74 2.74 -19.47
CA LEU A 275 -14.77 3.64 -18.96
C LEU A 275 -15.99 3.62 -19.91
N PRO A 276 -17.19 3.21 -19.45
CA PRO A 276 -18.41 3.30 -20.25
C PRO A 276 -18.82 4.76 -20.50
N GLN A 277 -19.50 5.03 -21.61
CA GLN A 277 -19.96 6.38 -21.95
C GLN A 277 -20.87 7.01 -20.88
N ASN A 278 -21.65 6.19 -20.17
CA ASN A 278 -22.54 6.60 -19.08
C ASN A 278 -22.12 5.96 -17.75
N ALA A 279 -20.82 5.92 -17.47
CA ALA A 279 -20.29 5.43 -16.22
C ALA A 279 -20.94 6.17 -15.05
N ALA A 280 -21.59 5.43 -14.14
CA ALA A 280 -21.96 6.01 -12.85
C ALA A 280 -20.71 6.60 -12.15
N PRO A 281 -20.87 7.68 -11.38
CA PRO A 281 -19.79 8.26 -10.60
C PRO A 281 -19.09 7.18 -9.76
N ASP A 282 -17.76 7.21 -9.77
CA ASP A 282 -16.96 6.30 -8.95
C ASP A 282 -16.75 6.90 -7.55
N VAL A 283 -17.86 7.01 -6.80
CA VAL A 283 -17.93 7.66 -5.49
C VAL A 283 -18.83 6.82 -4.57
N GLY A 284 -18.34 6.53 -3.37
CA GLY A 284 -19.05 5.73 -2.38
C GLY A 284 -18.13 5.32 -1.22
N PRO A 285 -18.62 4.51 -0.27
CA PRO A 285 -17.83 4.08 0.87
C PRO A 285 -16.55 3.36 0.46
N VAL A 286 -15.47 3.63 1.18
CA VAL A 286 -14.15 3.04 0.92
C VAL A 286 -13.46 2.67 2.23
N ILE A 287 -12.66 1.60 2.17
CA ILE A 287 -11.84 1.12 3.28
C ILE A 287 -10.41 0.84 2.84
N VAL A 288 -9.56 0.60 3.84
CA VAL A 288 -8.19 0.14 3.63
C VAL A 288 -8.17 -1.05 2.65
N PRO A 289 -7.43 -0.97 1.54
CA PRO A 289 -7.47 -1.97 0.47
C PRO A 289 -7.09 -3.39 0.93
N LYS A 290 -6.17 -3.54 1.88
CA LYS A 290 -5.85 -4.86 2.45
C LYS A 290 -7.03 -5.49 3.19
N LEU A 291 -7.80 -4.67 3.90
CA LEU A 291 -9.00 -5.10 4.61
C LEU A 291 -10.11 -5.47 3.60
N PHE A 292 -10.26 -4.67 2.53
CA PHE A 292 -11.13 -5.01 1.40
C PHE A 292 -10.76 -6.36 0.75
N ARG A 293 -9.47 -6.66 0.55
CA ARG A 293 -9.02 -7.95 0.02
C ARG A 293 -9.41 -9.12 0.92
N ARG A 294 -9.30 -8.97 2.24
CA ARG A 294 -9.73 -10.00 3.21
C ARG A 294 -11.24 -10.18 3.20
N LEU A 295 -11.99 -9.08 3.16
CA LEU A 295 -13.45 -9.06 3.12
C LEU A 295 -13.98 -9.74 1.85
N SER A 296 -13.48 -9.34 0.68
CA SER A 296 -13.89 -9.89 -0.61
C SER A 296 -13.54 -11.37 -0.74
N THR A 297 -12.36 -11.78 -0.24
CA THR A 297 -11.99 -13.20 -0.12
C THR A 297 -12.95 -13.98 0.75
N PHE A 298 -13.29 -13.48 1.94
CA PHE A 298 -14.26 -14.12 2.81
C PHE A 298 -15.62 -14.26 2.13
N VAL A 299 -16.17 -13.17 1.58
CA VAL A 299 -17.51 -13.18 0.99
C VAL A 299 -17.60 -14.13 -0.20
N VAL A 300 -16.64 -14.09 -1.13
CA VAL A 300 -16.63 -14.99 -2.29
C VAL A 300 -16.51 -16.45 -1.86
N ASN A 301 -15.61 -16.77 -0.93
CA ASN A 301 -15.42 -18.15 -0.48
C ASN A 301 -16.58 -18.66 0.40
N ARG A 302 -17.26 -17.78 1.14
CA ARG A 302 -18.48 -18.11 1.86
C ARG A 302 -19.63 -18.43 0.90
N LYS A 303 -19.82 -17.61 -0.15
CA LYS A 303 -20.79 -17.90 -1.22
C LYS A 303 -20.46 -19.19 -1.97
N ALA A 304 -19.18 -19.51 -2.10
CA ALA A 304 -18.70 -20.76 -2.68
C ALA A 304 -18.71 -21.95 -1.71
N LYS A 305 -19.25 -21.81 -0.49
CA LYS A 305 -19.30 -22.86 0.53
C LYS A 305 -17.93 -23.45 0.90
N MET A 306 -16.85 -22.70 0.71
CA MET A 306 -15.48 -23.09 1.10
C MET A 306 -15.11 -22.58 2.50
N VAL A 307 -15.81 -21.55 2.97
CA VAL A 307 -15.65 -20.95 4.31
C VAL A 307 -17.02 -20.88 4.99
N THR A 308 -17.04 -21.12 6.30
CA THR A 308 -18.24 -21.00 7.16
C THR A 308 -17.93 -20.09 8.36
N GLY A 309 -18.95 -19.73 9.14
CA GLY A 309 -18.79 -18.90 10.33
C GLY A 309 -18.82 -17.39 10.07
N SER A 310 -18.39 -16.63 11.08
CA SER A 310 -18.31 -15.17 11.02
C SER A 310 -17.02 -14.70 10.34
N PHE A 311 -16.97 -13.41 10.00
CA PHE A 311 -15.77 -12.84 9.37
C PHE A 311 -14.58 -12.80 10.34
N GLU A 312 -14.83 -12.54 11.62
CA GLU A 312 -13.83 -12.60 12.70
C GLU A 312 -13.26 -14.00 12.86
N ALA A 313 -14.12 -15.02 12.85
CA ALA A 313 -13.67 -16.41 12.94
C ALA A 313 -12.79 -16.79 11.74
N TYR A 314 -13.14 -16.30 10.55
CA TYR A 314 -12.32 -16.46 9.35
C TYR A 314 -10.96 -15.75 9.47
N LEU A 315 -10.91 -14.49 9.90
CA LEU A 315 -9.63 -13.79 10.10
C LEU A 315 -8.77 -14.47 11.17
N ARG A 316 -9.38 -14.95 12.25
CA ARG A 316 -8.68 -15.72 13.29
C ARG A 316 -8.08 -17.01 12.75
N SER A 317 -8.75 -17.66 11.79
CA SER A 317 -8.20 -18.85 11.13
C SER A 317 -7.01 -18.55 10.20
N LYS A 318 -6.69 -17.27 9.97
CA LYS A 318 -5.50 -16.84 9.20
C LYS A 318 -4.27 -16.64 10.04
N ARG A 319 -4.37 -16.72 11.37
CA ARG A 319 -3.19 -16.62 12.24
C ARG A 319 -2.22 -17.79 11.96
N PRO A 320 -0.89 -17.54 11.94
CA PRO A 320 -0.24 -16.26 12.18
C PRO A 320 -0.01 -15.38 10.93
N GLY A 321 -0.52 -15.78 9.76
CA GLY A 321 -0.23 -15.14 8.46
C GLY A 321 -0.73 -13.70 8.29
N ASP A 322 -1.72 -13.28 9.08
CA ASP A 322 -2.27 -11.91 9.10
C ASP A 322 -1.78 -11.11 10.33
N ALA A 323 -0.53 -11.34 10.74
CA ALA A 323 0.09 -10.59 11.81
C ALA A 323 0.40 -9.14 11.39
N VAL A 324 0.17 -8.21 12.32
CA VAL A 324 0.45 -6.78 12.20
C VAL A 324 1.10 -6.27 13.48
N HIS A 325 1.70 -5.08 13.44
CA HIS A 325 2.06 -4.32 14.64
C HIS A 325 1.11 -3.13 14.78
N ARG A 326 0.91 -2.63 16.00
CA ARG A 326 0.39 -1.27 16.16
C ARG A 326 1.51 -0.28 15.82
N THR A 327 1.18 0.77 15.09
CA THR A 327 2.16 1.78 14.67
C THR A 327 2.86 2.42 15.86
N SER A 328 2.14 2.75 16.92
CA SER A 328 2.72 3.34 18.14
C SER A 328 3.76 2.42 18.80
N GLU A 329 3.44 1.13 18.93
CA GLU A 329 4.35 0.15 19.54
C GLU A 329 5.56 -0.12 18.66
N PHE A 330 5.37 -0.18 17.34
CA PHE A 330 6.46 -0.32 16.38
C PHE A 330 7.41 0.88 16.40
N LEU A 331 6.90 2.10 16.43
CA LEU A 331 7.73 3.32 16.48
C LEU A 331 8.48 3.43 17.81
N GLU A 332 7.91 2.95 18.91
CA GLU A 332 8.54 2.94 20.22
C GLU A 332 9.62 1.85 20.36
N GLN A 333 9.34 0.63 19.89
CA GLN A 333 10.10 -0.57 20.22
C GLN A 333 10.90 -1.15 19.03
N GLY A 334 10.55 -0.77 17.81
CA GLY A 334 11.11 -1.29 16.57
C GLY A 334 10.55 -2.66 16.16
N ALA A 335 10.80 -3.03 14.89
CA ALA A 335 10.26 -4.24 14.26
C ALA A 335 10.57 -5.56 15.00
N GLY A 336 11.75 -5.64 15.63
CA GLY A 336 12.22 -6.85 16.30
C GLY A 336 11.62 -7.09 17.69
N ALA A 337 11.12 -6.05 18.34
CA ALA A 337 10.62 -6.12 19.72
C ALA A 337 9.12 -5.82 19.86
N ALA A 338 8.54 -5.07 18.92
CA ALA A 338 7.12 -4.70 18.99
C ALA A 338 6.21 -5.95 18.99
N PRO A 339 5.15 -5.97 19.83
CA PRO A 339 4.22 -7.09 19.89
C PRO A 339 3.56 -7.41 18.55
N LEU A 340 3.23 -8.68 18.36
CA LEU A 340 2.41 -9.12 17.24
C LEU A 340 0.93 -9.07 17.61
N HIS A 341 0.17 -8.34 16.81
CA HIS A 341 -1.28 -8.34 16.78
C HIS A 341 -1.78 -9.06 15.54
N PHE A 342 -3.09 -9.29 15.46
CA PHE A 342 -3.71 -9.97 14.32
C PHE A 342 -4.97 -9.25 13.88
N LEU A 343 -5.27 -9.29 12.58
CA LEU A 343 -6.39 -8.53 12.01
C LEU A 343 -7.76 -8.81 12.67
N ASP A 344 -7.99 -10.00 13.23
CA ASP A 344 -9.25 -10.30 13.94
C ASP A 344 -9.40 -9.54 15.26
N GLU A 345 -8.32 -9.00 15.84
CA GLU A 345 -8.37 -8.13 17.03
C GLU A 345 -8.89 -6.73 16.72
N PHE A 346 -8.93 -6.38 15.44
CA PHE A 346 -9.38 -5.09 14.92
C PHE A 346 -10.74 -5.19 14.24
N VAL A 347 -11.52 -6.24 14.55
CA VAL A 347 -12.89 -6.43 14.07
C VAL A 347 -13.85 -6.57 15.24
N GLU A 348 -14.91 -5.77 15.23
CA GLU A 348 -16.01 -5.84 16.19
C GLU A 348 -17.33 -5.91 15.41
N SER A 349 -18.19 -6.88 15.75
CA SER A 349 -19.52 -7.04 15.13
C SER A 349 -19.52 -7.08 13.58
N GLY A 350 -18.48 -7.69 13.00
CA GLY A 350 -18.30 -7.87 11.56
C GLY A 350 -17.66 -6.69 10.85
N GLN A 351 -17.27 -5.65 11.59
CA GLN A 351 -16.75 -4.38 11.08
C GLN A 351 -15.32 -4.15 11.55
N PHE A 352 -14.46 -3.64 10.66
CA PHE A 352 -13.13 -3.19 11.08
C PHE A 352 -13.25 -1.91 11.92
N ILE A 353 -12.48 -1.82 13.01
CA ILE A 353 -12.50 -0.67 13.94
C ILE A 353 -11.17 0.07 14.01
N VAL A 354 -10.29 -0.16 13.02
CA VAL A 354 -8.92 0.37 12.99
C VAL A 354 -8.76 1.43 11.92
N TRP A 355 -8.05 2.50 12.27
CA TRP A 355 -7.66 3.55 11.35
C TRP A 355 -6.45 3.11 10.51
N PRO A 356 -6.30 3.54 9.25
CA PRO A 356 -5.23 3.05 8.37
C PRO A 356 -3.82 3.22 8.95
N GLU A 357 -3.60 4.33 9.66
CA GLU A 357 -2.30 4.71 10.24
C GLU A 357 -1.96 3.95 11.53
N GLU A 358 -2.92 3.25 12.14
CA GLU A 358 -2.72 2.60 13.44
C GLU A 358 -2.04 1.24 13.34
N ILE A 359 -1.91 0.68 12.14
CA ILE A 359 -1.36 -0.66 11.91
C ILE A 359 -0.23 -0.67 10.88
N ILE A 360 0.75 -1.53 11.15
CA ILE A 360 1.87 -1.83 10.26
C ILE A 360 1.79 -3.29 9.83
N PHE A 361 1.75 -3.52 8.53
CA PHE A 361 1.72 -4.85 7.96
C PHE A 361 3.11 -5.48 7.94
N ARG A 362 3.17 -6.78 8.24
CA ARG A 362 4.40 -7.54 8.05
C ARG A 362 4.52 -7.96 6.60
N GLU A 363 5.68 -7.69 6.02
CA GLU A 363 5.99 -8.18 4.68
C GLU A 363 6.22 -9.69 4.72
N GLN A 364 5.74 -10.37 3.69
CA GLN A 364 6.07 -11.78 3.53
C GLN A 364 7.54 -11.88 3.12
N PRO A 365 8.32 -12.82 3.69
CA PRO A 365 9.71 -12.97 3.32
C PRO A 365 9.83 -13.47 1.87
N SER A 366 10.82 -12.94 1.18
CA SER A 366 11.31 -13.41 -0.12
C SER A 366 12.83 -13.42 -0.13
N THR A 367 13.41 -14.19 -1.04
CA THR A 367 14.84 -14.20 -1.31
C THR A 367 15.08 -13.75 -2.74
N LEU A 368 16.02 -12.83 -2.94
CA LEU A 368 16.49 -12.44 -4.27
C LEU A 368 17.56 -13.43 -4.74
N VAL A 369 17.37 -14.01 -5.91
CA VAL A 369 18.28 -15.02 -6.49
C VAL A 369 18.67 -14.69 -7.92
N ASP A 370 19.85 -15.14 -8.34
CA ASP A 370 20.32 -15.08 -9.73
C ASP A 370 19.66 -16.17 -10.61
N SER A 371 19.99 -16.16 -11.90
CA SER A 371 19.52 -17.16 -12.87
C SER A 371 19.96 -18.60 -12.55
N SER A 372 21.01 -18.75 -11.73
CA SER A 372 21.53 -20.02 -11.23
C SER A 372 20.96 -20.42 -9.86
N ASN A 373 19.95 -19.69 -9.36
CA ASN A 373 19.29 -19.90 -8.08
C ASN A 373 20.22 -19.70 -6.86
N ARG A 374 21.25 -18.86 -6.99
CA ARG A 374 22.09 -18.43 -5.87
C ARG A 374 21.57 -17.11 -5.33
N GLU A 375 21.57 -16.98 -4.01
CA GLU A 375 21.15 -15.74 -3.35
C GLU A 375 22.05 -14.56 -3.71
N ILE A 376 21.43 -13.40 -3.93
CA ILE A 376 22.12 -12.14 -4.21
C ILE A 376 22.22 -11.38 -2.90
N GLN A 377 23.42 -11.34 -2.33
CA GLN A 377 23.67 -10.81 -0.98
C GLN A 377 24.31 -9.41 -0.97
N ALA A 378 24.73 -8.88 -2.12
CA ALA A 378 25.43 -7.61 -2.22
C ALA A 378 24.98 -6.78 -3.44
N PHE A 379 25.06 -5.46 -3.30
CA PHE A 379 24.88 -4.48 -4.37
C PHE A 379 26.14 -4.38 -5.25
#